data_AF-A0A845DSM9-F1
#
_entry.id   AF-A0A845DSM9-F1
#
_cell.length_a   1.000
_cell.length_b   1.000
_cell.length_c   1.000
_cell.angle_alpha   90.00
_cell.angle_beta   90.00
_cell.angle_gamma   90.00
#
_symmetry.space_group_name_H-M   'P 1'
#
loop_
_entity.id
_entity.type
_entity.pdbx_description
1 polymer ?
#
loop_
_entity_poly.entity_id
_entity_poly.type
_entity_poly.pdbx_seq_one_letter_code
_entity_poly.pdbx_strand_id
1 'polypeptide(L)'
;MVLKEIENLQFHSQLSLKQVEDRLLITADFSPGLKKNLRMKEPFLYVTLYVRGGARIKIIDEDSAALFIAAKKDFDEDTYERVIAFAKSHARQFKEET
;
A
#
# COMPACT_ATOMS: atom_id res chain seq x y z
N MET A 1 12.70 -5.84 10.33
CA MET A 1 12.64 -4.43 9.92
C MET A 1 11.23 -3.97 10.19
N VAL A 2 11.05 -2.78 10.77
CA VAL A 2 9.71 -2.21 10.98
C VAL A 2 9.55 -1.07 9.97
N LEU A 3 8.56 -1.19 9.09
CA LEU A 3 8.11 -0.21 8.12
C LEU A 3 7.39 0.88 8.90
N LYS A 4 8.08 2.02 8.99
CA LYS A 4 7.62 3.28 9.55
C LYS A 4 8.04 4.39 8.59
N GLU A 5 7.59 5.62 8.84
CA GLU A 5 8.02 6.79 8.05
C GLU A 5 7.62 6.69 6.56
N ILE A 6 6.42 6.16 6.30
CA ILE A 6 5.75 6.24 5.01
C ILE A 6 4.71 7.34 5.13
N GLU A 7 4.88 8.47 4.46
CA GLU A 7 4.03 9.65 4.65
C GLU A 7 3.42 10.16 3.35
N ASN A 8 2.54 11.15 3.44
CA ASN A 8 1.98 11.84 2.27
C ASN A 8 1.40 10.88 1.21
N LEU A 9 0.58 9.93 1.66
CA LEU A 9 -0.08 8.95 0.80
C LEU A 9 -0.90 9.65 -0.30
N GLN A 10 -0.67 9.26 -1.54
CA GLN A 10 -1.35 9.81 -2.70
C GLN A 10 -1.86 8.67 -3.59
N PHE A 11 -3.11 8.81 -4.03
CA PHE A 11 -3.71 7.84 -4.92
C PHE A 11 -3.09 7.95 -6.31
N HIS A 12 -2.57 6.84 -6.84
CA HIS A 12 -2.03 6.80 -8.20
C HIS A 12 -2.99 6.12 -9.16
N SER A 13 -3.38 4.87 -8.89
CA SER A 13 -4.30 4.12 -9.74
C SER A 13 -5.03 3.00 -8.98
N GLN A 14 -6.07 2.45 -9.60
CA GLN A 14 -6.77 1.28 -9.07
C GLN A 14 -7.20 0.30 -10.17
N LEU A 15 -7.28 -0.97 -9.79
CA LEU A 15 -7.92 -2.04 -10.53
C LEU A 15 -8.93 -2.73 -9.60
N SER A 16 -10.20 -2.75 -10.00
CA SER A 16 -11.26 -3.36 -9.21
C SER A 16 -11.75 -4.64 -9.90
N LEU A 17 -11.73 -5.75 -9.18
CA LEU A 17 -12.40 -6.99 -9.57
C LEU A 17 -13.68 -7.11 -8.75
N LYS A 18 -14.82 -6.79 -9.38
CA LYS A 18 -16.14 -6.73 -8.76
C LYS A 18 -16.39 -7.94 -7.85
N GLN A 19 -16.75 -7.67 -6.59
CA GLN A 19 -17.05 -8.69 -5.57
C GLN A 19 -15.90 -9.65 -5.23
N VAL A 20 -14.66 -9.35 -5.63
CA VAL A 20 -13.47 -10.15 -5.31
C VAL A 20 -12.47 -9.33 -4.51
N GLU A 21 -11.93 -8.28 -5.12
CA GLU A 21 -10.86 -7.46 -4.53
C GLU A 21 -10.73 -6.11 -5.23
N ASP A 22 -10.23 -5.13 -4.49
CA ASP A 22 -9.72 -3.87 -5.04
C ASP A 22 -8.21 -3.84 -4.88
N ARG A 23 -7.52 -3.49 -5.96
CA ARG A 23 -6.07 -3.30 -5.98
C ARG A 23 -5.78 -1.82 -6.21
N LEU A 24 -4.98 -1.23 -5.35
CA LEU A 24 -4.62 0.18 -5.39
C LEU A 24 -3.11 0.31 -5.50
N LEU A 25 -2.69 1.21 -6.38
CA LEU A 25 -1.33 1.72 -6.39
C LEU A 25 -1.33 3.09 -5.73
N ILE A 26 -0.50 3.25 -4.70
CA ILE A 26 -0.43 4.43 -3.86
C ILE A 26 1.03 4.91 -3.85
N THR A 27 1.27 6.16 -4.19
CA THR A 27 2.55 6.83 -3.98
C THR A 27 2.63 7.35 -2.55
N ALA A 28 3.85 7.47 -2.03
CA ALA A 28 4.09 7.97 -0.69
C ALA A 28 5.52 8.51 -0.60
N ASP A 29 5.78 9.32 0.42
CA ASP A 29 7.12 9.68 0.81
C ASP A 29 7.70 8.57 1.67
N PHE A 30 8.68 7.85 1.12
CA PHE A 30 9.45 6.84 1.85
C PHE A 30 10.75 7.45 2.33
N SER A 31 11.08 7.29 3.61
CA SER A 31 12.32 7.84 4.15
C SER A 31 13.54 7.30 3.39
N PRO A 32 14.61 8.10 3.21
CA PRO A 32 15.81 7.65 2.47
C PRO A 32 16.45 6.38 3.06
N GLY A 33 16.39 6.21 4.38
CA GLY A 33 16.84 4.99 5.05
C GLY A 33 16.02 3.77 4.65
N LEU A 34 14.70 3.92 4.57
CA LEU A 34 13.80 2.85 4.13
C LEU A 34 14.03 2.51 2.65
N LYS A 35 14.11 3.52 1.77
CA LYS A 35 14.46 3.35 0.35
C LYS A 35 15.76 2.57 0.17
N LYS A 36 16.82 2.94 0.90
CA LYS A 36 18.11 2.23 0.88
C LYS A 36 18.02 0.79 1.37
N ASN A 37 17.28 0.54 2.45
CA ASN A 37 17.12 -0.81 3.02
C ASN A 37 16.38 -1.75 2.06
N LEU A 38 15.34 -1.23 1.39
CA LEU A 38 14.57 -1.97 0.39
C LEU A 38 15.26 -2.04 -0.97
N ARG A 39 16.36 -1.27 -1.16
CA ARG A 39 17.06 -1.09 -2.44
C ARG A 39 16.16 -0.52 -3.54
N MET A 40 15.28 0.41 -3.15
CA MET A 40 14.31 1.05 -4.02
C MET A 40 14.63 2.54 -4.18
N LYS A 41 14.37 3.09 -5.36
CA LYS A 41 14.51 4.52 -5.69
C LYS A 41 13.16 5.21 -5.58
N GLU A 42 12.16 4.75 -6.32
CA GLU A 42 10.81 5.32 -6.34
C GLU A 42 9.75 4.25 -6.03
N PRO A 43 9.66 3.83 -4.75
CA PRO A 43 8.72 2.81 -4.34
C PRO A 43 7.26 3.28 -4.37
N PHE A 44 6.37 2.33 -4.66
CA PHE A 44 4.93 2.42 -4.56
C PHE A 44 4.40 1.39 -3.55
N LEU A 45 3.32 1.74 -2.88
CA LEU A 45 2.49 0.79 -2.14
C LEU A 45 1.49 0.16 -3.11
N TYR A 46 1.59 -1.15 -3.32
CA TYR A 46 0.60 -1.95 -4.02
C TYR A 46 -0.27 -2.68 -2.98
N VAL A 47 -1.45 -2.12 -2.73
CA VAL A 47 -2.39 -2.58 -1.70
C VAL A 47 -3.51 -3.38 -2.35
N THR A 48 -3.75 -4.59 -1.88
CA THR A 48 -4.90 -5.41 -2.26
C THR A 48 -5.85 -5.52 -1.08
N LEU A 49 -7.10 -5.14 -1.28
CA LEU A 49 -8.20 -5.26 -0.32
C LEU A 49 -9.16 -6.34 -0.80
N TYR A 50 -9.38 -7.36 0.01
CA TYR A 50 -10.32 -8.45 -0.27
C TYR A 50 -11.68 -8.16 0.35
N VAL A 51 -12.76 -8.52 -0.35
CA VAL A 51 -14.15 -8.31 0.13
C VAL A 51 -14.40 -8.92 1.52
N ARG A 52 -13.75 -10.04 1.85
CA ARG A 52 -13.90 -10.73 3.15
C ARG A 52 -13.08 -10.09 4.29
N GLY A 53 -12.58 -8.87 4.11
CA GLY A 53 -11.89 -8.10 5.13
C GLY A 53 -10.38 -8.34 5.22
N GLY A 54 -9.80 -9.12 4.31
CA GLY A 54 -8.35 -9.30 4.21
C GLY A 54 -7.66 -8.14 3.50
N ALA A 55 -6.41 -7.87 3.83
CA ALA A 55 -5.56 -6.95 3.07
C ALA A 55 -4.17 -7.53 2.85
N ARG A 56 -3.52 -7.15 1.75
CA ARG A 56 -2.11 -7.42 1.46
C ARG A 56 -1.45 -6.16 0.97
N ILE A 57 -0.24 -5.90 1.45
CA ILE A 57 0.56 -4.76 1.02
C ILE A 57 1.86 -5.29 0.43
N LYS A 58 2.20 -4.82 -0.77
CA LYS A 58 3.52 -4.99 -1.36
C LYS A 58 4.12 -3.60 -1.55
N ILE A 59 5.43 -3.49 -1.39
CA ILE A 59 6.19 -2.32 -1.83
C ILE A 59 6.88 -2.73 -3.10
N ILE A 60 6.63 -2.00 -4.19
CA ILE A 60 7.21 -2.28 -5.50
C ILE A 60 7.96 -1.06 -5.98
N ASP A 61 9.02 -1.28 -6.74
CA ASP A 61 9.71 -0.23 -7.46
C ASP A 61 9.99 -0.74 -8.87
N GLU A 62 9.36 -0.09 -9.84
CA GLU A 62 9.46 -0.47 -11.25
C GLU A 62 10.86 -0.20 -11.81
N ASP A 63 11.52 0.88 -11.37
CA ASP A 63 12.84 1.27 -11.86
C ASP A 63 13.94 0.30 -11.44
N SER A 64 13.85 -0.21 -10.21
CA SER A 64 14.81 -1.19 -9.68
C SER A 64 14.36 -2.64 -9.84
N ALA A 65 13.17 -2.88 -10.41
CA ALA A 65 12.50 -4.18 -10.44
C ALA A 65 12.45 -4.88 -9.06
N ALA A 66 12.42 -4.09 -7.99
CA ALA A 66 12.41 -4.60 -6.62
C ALA A 66 10.98 -4.83 -6.13
N LEU A 67 10.82 -5.89 -5.35
CA LEU A 67 9.54 -6.26 -4.73
C LEU A 67 9.79 -6.67 -3.28
N PHE A 68 9.07 -6.03 -2.37
CA PHE A 68 8.99 -6.40 -0.97
C PHE A 68 7.55 -6.75 -0.60
N ILE A 69 7.30 -8.00 -0.20
CA ILE A 69 5.98 -8.44 0.27
C ILE A 69 5.93 -8.21 1.77
N ALA A 70 5.13 -7.24 2.22
CA ALA A 70 5.05 -6.87 3.60
C ALA A 70 3.88 -7.59 4.31
N ALA A 71 4.15 -8.17 5.47
CA ALA A 71 3.13 -8.65 6.40
C ALA A 71 2.77 -7.53 7.39
N LYS A 72 1.61 -7.63 8.06
CA LYS A 72 1.18 -6.65 9.08
C LYS A 72 2.26 -6.42 10.15
N LYS A 73 2.91 -7.50 10.60
CA LYS A 73 4.00 -7.46 11.60
C LYS A 73 5.26 -6.68 11.15
N ASP A 74 5.40 -6.46 9.84
CA ASP A 74 6.53 -5.73 9.29
C ASP A 74 6.29 -4.22 9.36
N PHE A 75 5.10 -3.75 9.71
CA PHE A 75 4.77 -2.34 9.91
C PHE A 75 4.68 -1.98 11.39
N ASP A 76 4.91 -0.71 11.71
CA ASP A 76 4.32 -0.15 12.93
C ASP A 76 2.79 -0.07 12.77
N GLU A 77 2.08 -0.17 13.89
CA GLU A 77 0.62 -0.26 13.90
C GLU A 77 -0.04 0.96 13.23
N ASP A 78 0.43 2.17 13.55
CA ASP A 78 -0.13 3.42 13.03
C ASP A 78 0.07 3.54 11.51
N THR A 79 1.24 3.19 10.99
CA THR A 79 1.51 3.19 9.55
C THR A 79 0.65 2.17 8.83
N TYR A 80 0.51 0.96 9.38
CA TYR A 80 -0.34 -0.06 8.77
C TYR A 80 -1.79 0.41 8.68
N GLU A 81 -2.38 0.83 9.80
CA GLU A 81 -3.79 1.23 9.85
C GLU A 81 -4.05 2.45 8.96
N ARG A 82 -3.13 3.42 8.91
CA ARG A 82 -3.22 4.59 8.02
C ARG A 82 -3.20 4.21 6.54
N VAL A 83 -2.29 3.31 6.12
CA VAL A 83 -2.23 2.83 4.73
C VAL A 83 -3.52 2.10 4.35
N ILE A 84 -4.02 1.23 5.24
CA ILE A 84 -5.26 0.48 4.99
C ILE A 84 -6.47 1.41 4.95
N ALA A 85 -6.59 2.37 5.86
CA ALA A 85 -7.68 3.35 5.88
C ALA A 85 -7.68 4.21 4.61
N PHE A 86 -6.51 4.69 4.19
CA PHE A 86 -6.36 5.44 2.94
C PHE A 86 -6.72 4.61 1.71
N ALA A 87 -6.29 3.34 1.67
CA ALA A 87 -6.64 2.45 0.57
C ALA A 87 -8.15 2.21 0.49
N LYS A 88 -8.80 1.96 1.64
CA LYS A 88 -10.26 1.75 1.72
C LYS A 88 -11.05 2.98 1.25
N SER A 89 -10.63 4.19 1.58
CA SER A 89 -11.34 5.41 1.15
C SER A 89 -11.32 5.64 -0.37
N HIS A 90 -10.35 5.05 -1.07
CA HIS A 90 -10.23 5.13 -2.53
C HIS A 90 -10.80 3.90 -3.25
N ALA A 91 -10.97 2.78 -2.55
CA ALA A 91 -11.44 1.51 -3.08
C ALA A 91 -12.93 1.54 -3.42
N ARG A 92 -13.29 1.22 -4.67
CA ARG A 92 -14.68 1.27 -5.15
C ARG A 92 -15.64 0.42 -4.33
N GLN A 93 -15.20 -0.75 -3.85
CA GLN A 93 -16.06 -1.68 -3.11
C GLN A 93 -16.41 -1.20 -1.71
N PHE A 94 -15.64 -0.24 -1.18
CA PHE A 94 -15.82 0.32 0.15
C PHE A 94 -16.33 1.77 0.12
N LYS A 95 -16.54 2.34 -1.08
CA LYS A 95 -17.28 3.60 -1.22
C LYS A 95 -18.76 3.29 -1.06
N GLU A 96 -19.38 3.87 -0.04
CA GLU A 96 -20.83 3.90 0.07
C GLU A 96 -21.37 4.59 -1.20
N GLU A 97 -22.26 3.92 -1.93
CA GLU A 97 -23.07 4.58 -2.96
C GLU A 97 -24.00 5.57 -2.24
N THR A 98 -23.56 6.82 -2.09
CA THR A 98 -24.44 7.95 -1.75
C THR A 98 -25.36 8.28 -2.91
#